data_AF-A0A100W8N5-F1
#
_entry.id   AF-A0A100W8N5-F1
#
_cell.length_a   1.000
_cell.length_b   1.000
_cell.length_c   1.000
_cell.angle_alpha   90.00
_cell.angle_beta   90.00
_cell.angle_gamma   90.00
#
_symmetry.space_group_name_H-M   'P 1'
#
loop_
_entity.id
_entity.type
_entity.pdbx_description
1 polymer ?
#
loop_
_entity_poly.entity_id
_entity_poly.type
_entity_poly.pdbx_seq_one_letter_code
_entity_poly.pdbx_strand_id
1 'polypeptide(L)'
;SRKTRDAILAVPIPVTALFHPVFAPGTQISAIGSQRRLRALAAIGWDSETVGALPGGSRHRVTTITSGRQTKVTVARARTIAELFNQLHMKPGPSAKARRLAGLKGWDVPFAWDEDTIDNPSAEPDTGEKRWVSTSERINEIRNDLGIHAVEQIAQILGKKPRTVERQLNRMQEAS
;
A
#
# COMPACT_ATOMS: atom_id res chain seq x y z
N SER A 1 -6.76 -43.33 -15.20
CA SER A 1 -6.14 -44.01 -14.04
C SER A 1 -6.48 -43.23 -12.77
N ARG A 2 -6.73 -43.89 -11.63
CA ARG A 2 -6.94 -43.22 -10.32
C ARG A 2 -5.81 -42.21 -10.01
N LYS A 3 -4.58 -42.50 -10.46
CA LYS A 3 -3.41 -41.61 -10.36
C LYS A 3 -3.58 -40.23 -11.00
N THR A 4 -4.42 -40.07 -12.03
CA THR A 4 -4.64 -38.77 -12.69
C THR A 4 -5.70 -37.94 -11.98
N ARG A 5 -6.59 -38.57 -11.18
CA ARG A 5 -7.65 -37.87 -10.45
C ARG A 5 -7.11 -37.20 -9.18
N ASP A 6 -6.18 -37.85 -8.50
CA ASP A 6 -5.56 -37.31 -7.28
C ASP A 6 -4.56 -36.18 -7.60
N ALA A 7 -3.97 -36.16 -8.81
CA ALA A 7 -3.08 -35.08 -9.23
C ALA A 7 -3.82 -33.76 -9.56
N ILE A 8 -5.11 -33.82 -9.93
CA ILE A 8 -5.93 -32.62 -10.16
C ILE A 8 -6.30 -31.93 -8.83
N LEU A 9 -6.25 -32.65 -7.71
CA LEU A 9 -6.53 -32.12 -6.37
C LEU A 9 -5.28 -31.63 -5.62
N ALA A 10 -4.09 -31.78 -6.21
CA ALA A 10 -2.80 -31.48 -5.56
C ALA A 10 -2.08 -30.26 -6.15
N VAL A 11 -2.74 -29.47 -7.01
CA VAL A 11 -2.24 -28.14 -7.33
C VAL A 11 -2.66 -27.24 -6.16
N PRO A 12 -1.73 -26.73 -5.32
CA PRO A 12 -2.07 -25.64 -4.42
C PRO A 12 -2.61 -24.51 -5.28
N ILE A 13 -3.90 -24.25 -5.16
CA ILE A 13 -4.54 -23.10 -5.81
C ILE A 13 -3.75 -21.90 -5.27
N PRO A 14 -3.10 -21.10 -6.14
CA PRO A 14 -2.43 -19.90 -5.68
C PRO A 14 -3.46 -19.07 -4.92
N VAL A 15 -3.07 -18.61 -3.73
CA VAL A 15 -3.94 -18.03 -2.69
C VAL A 15 -4.56 -16.68 -3.12
N THR A 16 -4.34 -16.26 -4.38
CA THR A 16 -5.13 -15.28 -5.14
C THR A 16 -6.59 -15.69 -5.40
N ALA A 17 -7.16 -16.59 -4.60
CA ALA A 17 -8.58 -16.94 -4.57
C ALA A 17 -9.40 -15.83 -3.89
N LEU A 18 -9.36 -14.62 -4.46
CA LEU A 18 -10.07 -13.41 -4.05
C LEU A 18 -11.59 -13.59 -3.85
N PHE A 19 -12.18 -14.69 -4.31
CA PHE A 19 -13.62 -14.93 -4.34
C PHE A 19 -13.94 -16.44 -4.36
N HIS A 20 -13.66 -17.18 -3.28
CA HIS A 20 -14.16 -18.56 -3.16
C HIS A 20 -15.32 -18.66 -2.15
N PRO A 21 -16.50 -19.19 -2.54
CA PRO A 21 -16.87 -19.74 -3.85
C PRO A 21 -17.03 -18.66 -4.94
N VAL A 22 -16.90 -19.06 -6.22
CA VAL A 22 -17.01 -18.15 -7.39
C VAL A 22 -18.41 -17.53 -7.43
N PHE A 23 -18.54 -16.37 -6.80
CA PHE A 23 -19.80 -15.64 -6.81
C PHE A 23 -20.09 -15.03 -8.18
N ALA A 24 -21.37 -14.97 -8.52
CA ALA A 24 -21.83 -14.32 -9.74
C ALA A 24 -21.45 -12.82 -9.74
N PRO A 25 -21.17 -12.20 -10.90
CA PRO A 25 -20.70 -10.82 -10.97
C PRO A 25 -21.59 -9.79 -10.25
N GLY A 26 -22.90 -10.03 -10.18
CA GLY A 26 -23.89 -9.16 -9.52
C GLY A 26 -24.05 -9.40 -8.01
N THR A 27 -23.48 -10.48 -7.46
CA THR A 27 -23.59 -10.82 -6.03
C THR A 27 -22.97 -9.71 -5.19
N GLN A 28 -23.66 -9.30 -4.13
CA GLN A 28 -23.19 -8.30 -3.17
C GLN A 28 -22.30 -8.97 -2.11
N ILE A 29 -21.11 -8.41 -1.90
CA ILE A 29 -20.15 -8.83 -0.88
C ILE A 29 -19.72 -7.64 -0.02
N SER A 30 -18.98 -7.90 1.05
CA SER A 30 -18.40 -6.85 1.89
C SER A 30 -17.50 -5.90 1.09
N ALA A 31 -17.60 -4.61 1.34
CA ALA A 31 -16.73 -3.60 0.72
C ALA A 31 -15.36 -3.46 1.41
N ILE A 32 -15.13 -4.14 2.55
CA ILE A 32 -13.93 -3.94 3.40
C ILE A 32 -12.63 -4.08 2.61
N GLY A 33 -12.45 -5.15 1.84
CA GLY A 33 -11.22 -5.33 1.08
C GLY A 33 -11.07 -4.36 -0.10
N SER A 34 -12.18 -3.96 -0.74
CA SER A 34 -12.16 -2.87 -1.74
C SER A 34 -11.79 -1.53 -1.10
N GLN A 35 -12.28 -1.27 0.11
CA GLN A 35 -11.98 -0.08 0.88
C GLN A 35 -10.51 -0.03 1.28
N ARG A 36 -9.95 -1.13 1.81
CA ARG A 36 -8.52 -1.22 2.17
C ARG A 36 -7.63 -0.93 0.97
N ARG A 37 -7.88 -1.57 -0.18
CA ARG A 37 -7.13 -1.33 -1.43
C ARG A 37 -7.19 0.14 -1.88
N LEU A 38 -8.37 0.74 -1.93
CA LEU A 38 -8.51 2.14 -2.36
C LEU A 38 -7.88 3.13 -1.37
N ARG A 39 -7.97 2.87 -0.05
CA ARG A 39 -7.31 3.68 0.98
C ARG A 39 -5.80 3.58 0.89
N ALA A 40 -5.28 2.38 0.64
CA ALA A 40 -3.86 2.14 0.44
C ALA A 40 -3.31 2.83 -0.81
N LEU A 41 -4.05 2.81 -1.92
CA LEU A 41 -3.70 3.61 -3.10
C LEU A 41 -3.66 5.11 -2.80
N ALA A 42 -4.61 5.63 -2.01
CA ALA A 42 -4.57 7.02 -1.58
C ALA A 42 -3.37 7.32 -0.67
N ALA A 43 -2.96 6.39 0.19
CA ALA A 43 -1.78 6.51 1.05
C ALA A 43 -0.47 6.68 0.27
N ILE A 44 -0.38 6.11 -0.94
CA ILE A 44 0.76 6.29 -1.85
C ILE A 44 0.55 7.37 -2.92
N GLY A 45 -0.62 8.01 -2.97
CA GLY A 45 -0.85 9.25 -3.71
C GLY A 45 -1.79 9.15 -4.92
N TRP A 46 -2.54 8.05 -5.05
CA TRP A 46 -3.58 7.92 -6.06
C TRP A 46 -4.90 8.47 -5.50
N ASP A 47 -5.31 9.66 -5.92
CA ASP A 47 -6.59 10.25 -5.49
C ASP A 47 -7.78 9.67 -6.26
N SER A 48 -8.97 9.93 -5.73
CA SER A 48 -10.24 9.46 -6.31
C SER A 48 -10.50 10.02 -7.71
N GLU A 49 -9.89 11.14 -8.08
CA GLU A 49 -10.00 11.72 -9.42
C GLU A 49 -9.17 10.93 -10.41
N THR A 50 -7.89 10.70 -10.11
CA THR A 50 -6.96 9.90 -10.92
C THR A 50 -7.45 8.46 -11.04
N VAL A 51 -7.78 7.80 -9.93
CA VAL A 51 -8.30 6.42 -9.95
C VAL A 51 -9.68 6.36 -10.65
N GLY A 52 -10.49 7.40 -10.47
CA GLY A 52 -11.81 7.50 -11.07
C GLY A 52 -11.80 7.66 -12.59
N ALA A 53 -10.72 8.21 -13.16
CA ALA A 53 -10.53 8.40 -14.60
C ALA A 53 -9.97 7.15 -15.31
N LEU A 54 -9.45 6.16 -14.56
CA LEU A 54 -8.97 4.91 -15.13
C LEU A 54 -10.13 4.02 -15.61
N PRO A 55 -9.89 3.13 -16.59
CA PRO A 55 -10.90 2.18 -17.06
C PRO A 55 -11.52 1.38 -15.90
N GLY A 56 -12.85 1.34 -15.85
CA GLY A 56 -13.60 0.67 -14.77
C GLY A 56 -13.68 1.45 -13.46
N GLY A 57 -12.97 2.58 -13.34
CA GLY A 57 -13.01 3.50 -12.23
C GLY A 57 -14.30 4.33 -12.15
N SER A 58 -14.54 4.92 -10.98
CA SER A 58 -15.60 5.92 -10.78
C SER A 58 -15.29 6.76 -9.56
N ARG A 59 -15.04 8.06 -9.75
CA ARG A 59 -14.69 9.00 -8.66
C ARG A 59 -15.67 8.96 -7.49
N HIS A 60 -16.97 8.96 -7.79
CA HIS A 60 -18.02 8.90 -6.77
C HIS A 60 -17.91 7.61 -5.94
N ARG A 61 -17.76 6.45 -6.61
CA ARG A 61 -17.66 5.15 -5.93
C ARG A 61 -16.37 5.04 -5.11
N VAL A 62 -15.25 5.51 -5.64
CA VAL A 62 -13.98 5.52 -4.89
C VAL A 62 -14.18 6.32 -3.60
N THR A 63 -14.86 7.47 -3.66
CA THR A 63 -15.15 8.31 -2.50
C THR A 63 -16.11 7.64 -1.49
N THR A 64 -17.19 7.00 -1.95
CA THR A 64 -18.16 6.33 -1.06
C THR A 64 -17.59 5.07 -0.40
N ILE A 65 -16.75 4.31 -1.10
CA ILE A 65 -16.10 3.11 -0.57
C ILE A 65 -14.99 3.50 0.42
N THR A 66 -14.10 4.44 0.06
CA THR A 66 -13.01 4.90 0.97
C THR A 66 -13.53 5.57 2.24
N SER A 67 -14.66 6.29 2.18
CA SER A 67 -15.31 6.86 3.36
C SER A 67 -16.01 5.82 4.24
N GLY A 68 -16.30 4.62 3.72
CA GLY A 68 -17.05 3.59 4.43
C GLY A 68 -18.56 3.77 4.39
N ARG A 69 -19.06 4.79 3.69
CA ARG A 69 -20.50 4.98 3.48
C ARG A 69 -21.10 3.81 2.69
N GLN A 70 -20.33 3.23 1.77
CA GLN A 70 -20.72 2.06 1.01
C GLN A 70 -20.12 0.79 1.66
N THR A 71 -20.99 -0.02 2.29
CA THR A 71 -20.59 -1.22 3.03
C THR A 71 -20.63 -2.51 2.20
N LYS A 72 -21.29 -2.48 1.03
CA LYS A 72 -21.35 -3.59 0.07
C LYS A 72 -20.97 -3.16 -1.34
N VAL A 73 -20.35 -4.06 -2.09
CA VAL A 73 -20.03 -3.90 -3.52
C VAL A 73 -20.43 -5.18 -4.27
N THR A 74 -20.65 -5.07 -5.58
CA THR A 74 -20.78 -6.28 -6.39
C THR A 74 -19.41 -6.95 -6.55
N VAL A 75 -19.40 -8.27 -6.76
CA VAL A 75 -18.20 -9.04 -7.08
C VAL A 75 -17.47 -8.47 -8.29
N ALA A 76 -18.20 -8.08 -9.36
CA ALA A 76 -17.59 -7.44 -10.52
C ALA A 76 -16.80 -6.19 -10.16
N ARG A 77 -17.30 -5.38 -9.22
CA ARG A 77 -16.62 -4.15 -8.79
C ARG A 77 -15.44 -4.42 -7.89
N ALA A 78 -15.55 -5.39 -6.99
CA ALA A 78 -14.41 -5.81 -6.19
C ALA A 78 -13.26 -6.30 -7.08
N ARG A 79 -13.55 -7.06 -8.15
CA ARG A 79 -12.56 -7.48 -9.16
C ARG A 79 -11.90 -6.30 -9.86
N THR A 80 -12.69 -5.35 -10.37
CA THR A 80 -12.13 -4.13 -10.98
C THR A 80 -11.22 -3.34 -10.02
N ILE A 81 -11.60 -3.22 -8.75
CA ILE A 81 -10.79 -2.52 -7.75
C ILE A 81 -9.50 -3.30 -7.45
N ALA A 82 -9.56 -4.63 -7.37
CA ALA A 82 -8.38 -5.48 -7.20
C ALA A 82 -7.43 -5.36 -8.40
N GLU A 83 -7.95 -5.35 -9.62
CA GLU A 83 -7.15 -5.13 -10.84
C GLU A 83 -6.46 -3.76 -10.83
N LEU A 84 -7.20 -2.69 -10.50
CA LEU A 84 -6.63 -1.34 -10.37
C LEU A 84 -5.56 -1.31 -9.27
N PHE A 85 -5.79 -1.97 -8.15
CA PHE A 85 -4.80 -2.07 -7.07
C PHE A 85 -3.53 -2.77 -7.57
N ASN A 86 -3.64 -3.91 -8.24
CA ASN A 86 -2.49 -4.67 -8.76
C ASN A 86 -1.67 -3.88 -9.78
N GLN A 87 -2.30 -2.99 -10.56
CA GLN A 87 -1.59 -2.14 -11.52
C GLN A 87 -0.82 -0.97 -10.86
N LEU A 88 -1.30 -0.50 -9.71
CA LEU A 88 -0.91 0.78 -9.13
C LEU A 88 -0.15 0.67 -7.81
N HIS A 89 -0.27 -0.43 -7.06
CA HIS A 89 0.21 -0.50 -5.68
C HIS A 89 1.74 -0.35 -5.54
N MET A 90 2.52 -0.67 -6.58
CA MET A 90 3.98 -0.49 -6.60
C MET A 90 4.44 0.90 -7.10
N LYS A 91 3.51 1.78 -7.48
CA LYS A 91 3.83 3.07 -8.12
C LYS A 91 3.32 4.22 -7.27
N PRO A 92 4.17 5.19 -6.88
CA PRO A 92 3.68 6.37 -6.18
C PRO A 92 2.71 7.15 -7.08
N GLY A 93 1.54 7.49 -6.56
CA GLY A 93 0.58 8.29 -7.28
C GLY A 93 0.98 9.78 -7.31
N PRO A 94 0.46 10.56 -8.26
CA PRO A 94 0.89 11.93 -8.49
C PRO A 94 0.46 12.91 -7.38
N SER A 95 -0.51 12.54 -6.54
CA SER A 95 -1.16 13.47 -5.62
C SER A 95 -0.52 13.47 -4.23
N ALA A 96 0.36 14.44 -3.97
CA ALA A 96 0.91 14.68 -2.63
C ALA A 96 -0.19 15.02 -1.59
N LYS A 97 -1.27 15.68 -2.04
CA LYS A 97 -2.45 15.97 -1.22
C LYS A 97 -3.14 14.70 -0.76
N ALA A 98 -3.30 13.71 -1.65
CA ALA A 98 -3.88 12.42 -1.29
C ALA A 98 -3.06 11.70 -0.23
N ARG A 99 -1.74 11.61 -0.40
CA ARG A 99 -0.83 11.02 0.59
C ARG A 99 -0.98 11.67 1.96
N ARG A 100 -0.96 13.01 2.00
CA ARG A 100 -1.11 13.77 3.25
C ARG A 100 -2.45 13.50 3.93
N LEU A 101 -3.56 13.53 3.17
CA LEU A 101 -4.89 13.30 3.73
C LEU A 101 -5.09 11.85 4.20
N ALA A 102 -4.54 10.88 3.47
CA ALA A 102 -4.54 9.48 3.88
C ALA A 102 -3.75 9.27 5.18
N GLY A 103 -2.58 9.89 5.32
CA GLY A 103 -1.80 9.87 6.55
C GLY A 103 -2.55 10.48 7.75
N LEU A 104 -3.23 11.62 7.56
CA LEU A 104 -4.08 12.23 8.60
C LEU A 104 -5.28 11.35 8.99
N LYS A 105 -5.75 10.51 8.08
CA LYS A 105 -6.84 9.56 8.31
C LYS A 105 -6.36 8.22 8.87
N GLY A 106 -5.06 8.03 9.04
CA GLY A 106 -4.47 6.76 9.48
C GLY A 106 -4.71 5.63 8.47
N TRP A 107 -4.68 5.94 7.17
CA TRP A 107 -4.79 4.91 6.13
C TRP A 107 -3.42 4.32 5.82
N ASP A 108 -3.33 3.00 5.94
CA ASP A 108 -2.08 2.26 5.73
C ASP A 108 -1.72 2.13 4.25
N VAL A 109 -0.42 1.97 3.98
CA VAL A 109 0.13 1.77 2.63
C VAL A 109 -0.15 0.36 2.10
N PRO A 110 -0.04 0.10 0.79
CA PRO A 110 -0.31 -1.22 0.23
C PRO A 110 0.46 -2.37 0.88
N PHE A 111 1.75 -2.17 1.16
CA PHE A 111 2.61 -3.20 1.72
C PHE A 111 2.28 -3.55 3.19
N ALA A 112 1.47 -2.74 3.86
CA ALA A 112 0.98 -3.09 5.18
C ALA A 112 -0.12 -4.15 5.13
N TRP A 113 -0.69 -4.44 3.96
CA TRP A 113 -1.72 -5.45 3.81
C TRP A 113 -1.18 -6.69 3.09
N ASP A 114 -1.35 -7.84 3.70
CA ASP A 114 -1.12 -9.13 3.07
C ASP A 114 -2.20 -9.39 2.00
N GLU A 115 -1.78 -9.70 0.77
CA GLU A 115 -2.66 -9.93 -0.39
C GLU A 115 -3.69 -11.04 -0.13
N ASP A 116 -3.32 -12.04 0.67
CA ASP A 116 -4.17 -13.20 0.95
C ASP A 116 -5.22 -12.91 2.04
N THR A 117 -4.97 -11.92 2.90
CA THR A 117 -5.83 -11.65 4.07
C THR A 117 -6.52 -10.29 4.04
N ILE A 118 -6.18 -9.40 3.09
CA ILE A 118 -6.74 -8.04 2.98
C ILE A 118 -8.28 -8.00 2.90
N ASP A 119 -8.94 -9.07 2.44
CA ASP A 119 -10.41 -9.18 2.39
C ASP A 119 -11.04 -9.72 3.68
N ASN A 120 -10.25 -10.34 4.57
CA ASN A 120 -10.71 -10.85 5.87
C ASN A 120 -11.01 -9.69 6.82
N PRO A 121 -12.25 -9.53 7.33
CA PRO A 121 -12.59 -8.47 8.28
C PRO A 121 -11.69 -8.41 9.51
N SER A 122 -11.17 -9.55 9.95
CA SER A 122 -10.27 -9.68 11.11
C SER A 122 -8.79 -9.47 10.78
N ALA A 123 -8.42 -9.28 9.51
CA ALA A 123 -7.03 -8.95 9.17
C ALA A 123 -6.66 -7.55 9.65
N GLU A 124 -5.45 -7.43 10.16
CA GLU A 124 -4.84 -6.18 10.61
C GLU A 124 -3.67 -5.81 9.70
N PRO A 125 -3.40 -4.51 9.49
CA PRO A 125 -2.27 -4.09 8.70
C PRO A 125 -0.97 -4.30 9.48
N ASP A 126 0.06 -4.86 8.84
CA ASP A 126 1.42 -4.86 9.34
C ASP A 126 2.07 -3.49 9.09
N THR A 127 2.00 -2.61 10.08
CA THR A 127 2.62 -1.28 9.98
C THR A 127 4.10 -1.27 10.35
N GLY A 128 4.69 -2.44 10.62
CA GLY A 128 5.99 -2.58 11.26
C GLY A 128 6.00 -2.02 12.69
N GLU A 129 7.07 -2.31 13.44
CA GLU A 129 7.32 -1.60 14.69
C GLU A 129 7.65 -0.14 14.37
N LYS A 130 6.95 0.79 15.03
CA LYS A 130 7.26 2.23 14.95
C LYS A 130 8.55 2.53 15.71
N ARG A 131 9.68 2.12 15.16
CA ARG A 131 11.00 2.51 15.66
C ARG A 131 11.23 3.97 15.33
N TRP A 132 11.36 4.81 16.36
CA TRP A 132 11.86 6.15 16.16
C TRP A 132 13.34 6.05 15.81
N VAL A 133 13.65 6.25 14.52
CA VAL A 133 15.04 6.29 14.03
C VAL A 133 15.47 7.76 13.98
N SER A 134 16.53 8.07 14.73
CA SER A 134 17.08 9.43 14.78
C SER A 134 17.63 9.87 13.42
N THR A 135 17.80 11.16 13.19
CA THR A 135 18.41 11.64 11.92
C THR A 135 19.86 11.17 11.78
N SER A 136 20.61 11.11 12.87
CA SER A 136 22.00 10.62 12.89
C SER A 136 22.10 9.13 12.57
N GLU A 137 21.18 8.30 13.11
CA GLU A 137 21.11 6.86 12.80
C GLU A 137 20.81 6.64 11.31
N ARG A 138 19.82 7.36 10.74
CA ARG A 138 19.55 7.32 9.30
C ARG A 138 20.74 7.77 8.43
N ILE A 139 21.50 8.77 8.88
CA ILE A 139 22.72 9.21 8.18
C ILE A 139 23.78 8.10 8.19
N ASN A 140 23.95 7.40 9.32
CA ASN A 140 24.88 6.27 9.42
C ASN A 140 24.46 5.10 8.54
N GLU A 141 23.18 4.72 8.53
CA GLU A 141 22.65 3.67 7.64
C GLU A 141 22.97 3.99 6.17
N ILE A 142 22.67 5.20 5.71
CA ILE A 142 22.96 5.60 4.31
C ILE A 142 24.46 5.59 4.02
N ARG A 143 25.30 6.02 4.97
CA ARG A 143 26.75 6.04 4.78
C ARG A 143 27.36 4.64 4.80
N ASN A 144 26.94 3.78 5.72
CA ASN A 144 27.58 2.50 5.97
C ASN A 144 26.98 1.38 5.12
N ASP A 145 25.65 1.34 5.00
CA ASP A 145 24.95 0.23 4.33
C ASP A 145 24.81 0.51 2.82
N LEU A 146 24.57 1.77 2.44
CA LEU A 146 24.44 2.17 1.03
C LEU A 146 25.74 2.74 0.44
N GLY A 147 26.77 3.01 1.26
CA GLY A 147 28.05 3.56 0.81
C GLY A 147 27.96 5.01 0.30
N ILE A 148 26.87 5.74 0.59
CA ILE A 148 26.64 7.09 0.08
C ILE A 148 27.16 8.09 1.12
N HIS A 149 28.21 8.84 0.77
CA HIS A 149 28.85 9.79 1.68
C HIS A 149 28.63 11.27 1.33
N ALA A 150 28.17 11.58 0.12
CA ALA A 150 27.93 12.96 -0.29
C ALA A 150 26.71 13.55 0.45
N VAL A 151 26.91 14.70 1.09
CA VAL A 151 25.90 15.38 1.93
C VAL A 151 24.62 15.67 1.15
N GLU A 152 24.76 16.12 -0.10
CA GLU A 152 23.67 16.49 -0.99
C GLU A 152 22.81 15.28 -1.32
N GLN A 153 23.44 14.13 -1.60
CA GLN A 153 22.73 12.89 -1.91
C GLN A 153 22.01 12.34 -0.67
N ILE A 154 22.67 12.35 0.50
CA ILE A 154 22.04 11.96 1.77
C ILE A 154 20.85 12.87 2.08
N ALA A 155 21.00 14.19 1.89
CA ALA A 155 19.94 15.15 2.12
C ALA A 155 18.74 14.93 1.19
N GLN A 156 19.00 14.64 -0.09
CA GLN A 156 17.97 14.33 -1.07
C GLN A 156 17.21 13.05 -0.69
N ILE A 157 17.91 11.98 -0.33
CA ILE A 157 17.31 10.70 0.10
C ILE A 157 16.44 10.90 1.36
N LEU A 158 16.94 11.66 2.33
CA LEU A 158 16.22 11.92 3.58
C LEU A 158 15.12 12.99 3.46
N GLY A 159 14.99 13.65 2.31
CA GLY A 159 14.10 14.80 2.14
C GLY A 159 14.39 15.93 3.13
N LYS A 160 15.67 16.13 3.47
CA LYS A 160 16.15 17.18 4.38
C LYS A 160 16.99 18.20 3.63
N LYS A 161 17.25 19.34 4.27
CA LYS A 161 18.20 20.34 3.75
C LYS A 161 19.64 19.84 3.98
N PRO A 162 20.59 20.06 3.06
CA PRO A 162 22.00 19.70 3.24
C PRO A 162 22.59 20.18 4.57
N ARG A 163 22.33 21.43 4.96
CA ARG A 163 22.72 22.00 6.27
C ARG A 163 22.29 21.18 7.48
N THR A 164 21.15 20.50 7.41
CA THR A 164 20.69 19.63 8.51
C THR A 164 21.57 18.38 8.61
N VAL A 165 21.98 17.82 7.47
CA VAL A 165 22.86 16.64 7.41
C VAL A 165 24.27 17.01 7.88
N GLU A 166 24.83 18.12 7.38
CA GLU A 166 26.14 18.65 7.83
C GLU A 166 26.19 18.82 9.35
N ARG A 167 25.17 19.48 9.92
CA ARG A 167 25.12 19.70 11.37
C ARG A 167 25.09 18.40 12.16
N GLN A 168 24.38 17.38 11.67
CA GLN A 168 24.36 16.08 12.35
C GLN A 168 25.70 15.36 12.21
N LEU A 169 26.33 15.40 11.02
CA LEU A 169 27.66 14.84 10.82
C LEU A 169 28.71 15.47 11.75
N ASN A 170 28.71 16.80 11.87
CA ASN A 170 29.63 17.49 12.79
C ASN A 170 29.40 17.04 14.24
N ARG A 171 28.15 16.96 14.70
CA ARG A 171 27.82 16.45 16.04
C ARG A 171 28.25 15.00 16.27
N MET A 172 28.19 14.17 15.22
CA MET A 172 28.60 12.76 15.29
C MET A 172 30.12 12.61 15.33
N GLN A 173 30.86 13.53 14.70
CA GLN A 173 32.32 13.60 14.78
C GLN A 173 32.78 14.12 16.15
N GLU A 174 32.08 15.10 16.72
CA GLU A 174 32.36 15.63 18.07
C GLU A 174 32.06 14.63 19.20
N ALA A 175 31.20 13.63 18.94
CA ALA A 175 30.79 12.61 19.91
C ALA A 175 31.53 11.27 19.77
N SER A 176 32.42 11.13 18.76
CA SER A 176 33.31 9.98 18.55
C SER A 176 34.68 10.25 19.15
#